data_AF-A0A7X6RGH8-F1
#
_entry.id   AF-A0A7X6RGH8-F1
#
_cell.length_a   1.000
_cell.length_b   1.000
_cell.length_c   1.000
_cell.angle_alpha   90.00
_cell.angle_beta   90.00
_cell.angle_gamma   90.00
#
_symmetry.space_group_name_H-M   'P 1'
#
loop_
_entity.id
_entity.type
_entity.pdbx_description
1 polymer ?
#
loop_
_entity_poly.entity_id
_entity_poly.type
_entity_poly.pdbx_seq_one_letter_code
_entity_poly.pdbx_strand_id
1 'polypeptide(L)'
;MSYDHVLLPVGAATSADAVETYLAGQQGQPETDVVAAMAAELNRRNDALPEADGFLSVPAGGDEAGAALYVAAPYDAIGHVRSLLFELATPRDYALYDPQLDWLIDPTGRVDVTVTHGGAGEFPYLTEKLAHQWIPELAEPNPYLIVERSDHVYIQTYRDEPGLFTLEYRDGGPDRHFGVQLEDGTQVAALIWDWTVGDRSRLDALAWEAVSF
;
A
#
# COMPACT_ATOMS: atom_id res chain seq x y z
N MET A 1 -3.28 18.37 -11.73
CA MET A 1 -3.47 18.39 -10.26
C MET A 1 -2.28 17.67 -9.68
N SER A 2 -1.57 18.26 -8.72
CA SER A 2 -0.45 17.60 -8.04
C SER A 2 -1.00 16.59 -7.04
N TYR A 3 -0.34 15.45 -6.93
CA TYR A 3 -0.55 14.45 -5.90
C TYR A 3 0.71 14.36 -5.07
N ASP A 4 0.56 14.34 -3.75
CA ASP A 4 1.69 14.43 -2.84
C ASP A 4 1.87 13.11 -2.09
N HIS A 5 3.11 12.71 -1.91
CA HIS A 5 3.52 11.63 -1.04
C HIS A 5 4.55 12.17 -0.05
N VAL A 6 4.55 11.62 1.15
CA VAL A 6 5.54 12.00 2.17
C VAL A 6 6.21 10.75 2.70
N LEU A 7 7.53 10.69 2.65
CA LEU A 7 8.29 9.65 3.32
C LEU A 7 8.69 10.13 4.72
N LEU A 8 8.56 9.23 5.70
CA LEU A 8 8.99 9.45 7.07
C LEU A 8 9.62 8.17 7.63
N PRO A 9 10.56 8.26 8.59
CA PRO A 9 11.14 7.09 9.21
C PRO A 9 10.07 6.21 9.87
N VAL A 10 10.25 4.89 9.81
CA VAL A 10 9.41 3.95 10.54
C VAL A 10 9.38 4.30 12.03
N GLY A 11 8.18 4.26 12.62
CA GLY A 11 7.98 4.61 14.03
C GLY A 11 7.96 6.10 14.34
N ALA A 12 8.20 6.99 13.36
CA ALA A 12 8.06 8.44 13.55
C ALA A 12 6.62 8.86 13.85
N ALA A 13 5.64 8.13 13.29
CA ALA A 13 4.22 8.28 13.56
C ALA A 13 3.56 6.89 13.59
N THR A 14 2.52 6.71 14.41
CA THR A 14 1.79 5.43 14.53
C THR A 14 0.42 5.45 13.84
N SER A 15 -0.03 6.61 13.38
CA SER A 15 -1.29 6.83 12.67
C SER A 15 -1.16 8.04 11.75
N ALA A 16 -2.07 8.19 10.79
CA ALA A 16 -2.11 9.36 9.91
C ALA A 16 -2.24 10.67 10.70
N ASP A 17 -3.12 10.73 11.71
CA ASP A 17 -3.25 11.86 12.64
C ASP A 17 -1.92 12.29 13.30
N ALA A 18 -1.04 11.32 13.61
CA ALA A 18 0.24 11.60 14.24
C ALA A 18 1.29 12.11 13.25
N VAL A 19 1.10 11.91 11.94
CA VAL A 19 2.04 12.34 10.89
C VAL A 19 2.17 13.86 10.90
N GLU A 20 1.06 14.60 10.93
CA GLU A 20 1.11 16.06 10.93
C GLU A 20 1.91 16.64 12.10
N THR A 21 1.77 16.04 13.28
CA THR A 21 2.56 16.44 14.46
C THR A 21 4.05 16.19 14.25
N TYR A 22 4.40 15.04 13.66
CA TYR A 22 5.79 14.74 13.32
C TYR A 22 6.34 15.71 12.28
N LEU A 23 5.61 15.96 11.19
CA LEU A 23 6.02 16.85 10.10
C LEU A 23 6.22 18.28 10.58
N ALA A 24 5.35 18.80 11.44
CA ALA A 24 5.53 20.11 12.06
C ALA A 24 6.85 20.21 12.85
N GLY A 25 7.27 19.12 13.51
CA GLY A 25 8.54 19.06 14.23
C GLY A 25 9.79 19.00 13.33
N GLN A 26 9.63 18.65 12.05
CA GLN A 26 10.72 18.60 11.08
C GLN A 26 10.99 19.94 10.37
N GLN A 27 10.04 20.88 10.41
CA GLN A 27 10.17 22.16 9.72
C GLN A 27 11.36 22.97 10.25
N GLY A 28 12.20 23.46 9.34
CA GLY A 28 13.43 24.20 9.65
C GLY A 28 14.61 23.33 10.10
N GLN A 29 14.46 22.00 10.09
CA GLN A 29 15.56 21.08 10.37
C GLN A 29 16.34 20.79 9.09
N PRO A 30 17.67 20.68 9.16
CA PRO A 30 18.49 20.33 8.00
C PRO A 30 18.12 18.94 7.48
N GLU A 31 18.06 18.81 6.16
CA GLU A 31 17.83 17.54 5.48
C GLU A 31 18.85 16.48 5.92
N THR A 32 18.38 15.28 6.24
CA THR A 32 19.25 14.15 6.61
C THR A 32 19.89 13.49 5.39
N ASP A 33 21.05 12.85 5.58
CA ASP A 33 21.76 12.14 4.50
C ASP A 33 20.91 11.08 3.77
N VAL A 34 20.02 10.39 4.51
CA VAL A 34 19.13 9.36 3.94
C VAL A 34 18.08 10.00 3.02
N VAL A 35 17.48 11.11 3.46
CA VAL A 35 16.53 11.89 2.66
C VAL A 35 17.22 12.44 1.41
N ALA A 36 18.37 13.08 1.56
CA ALA A 36 19.16 13.62 0.46
C ALA A 36 19.49 12.53 -0.58
N ALA A 37 19.88 11.33 -0.13
CA ALA A 37 20.18 10.20 -1.03
C ALA A 37 18.94 9.69 -1.78
N MET A 38 17.78 9.58 -1.13
CA MET A 38 16.53 9.18 -1.79
C MET A 38 16.07 10.25 -2.79
N ALA A 39 16.12 11.53 -2.41
CA ALA A 39 15.76 12.65 -3.27
C ALA A 39 16.66 12.74 -4.52
N ALA A 40 17.98 12.59 -4.35
CA ALA A 40 18.93 12.56 -5.45
C ALA A 40 18.63 11.43 -6.46
N GLU A 41 18.24 10.25 -5.97
CA GLU A 41 17.89 9.12 -6.82
C GLU A 41 16.57 9.33 -7.57
N LEU A 42 15.55 9.91 -6.91
CA LEU A 42 14.29 10.30 -7.55
C LEU A 42 14.54 11.31 -8.68
N ASN A 43 15.27 12.39 -8.39
CA ASN A 43 15.60 13.43 -9.36
C ASN A 43 16.41 12.85 -10.53
N ARG A 44 17.42 12.01 -10.26
CA ARG A 44 18.22 11.35 -11.31
C ARG A 44 17.37 10.49 -12.24
N ARG A 45 16.39 9.75 -11.72
CA ARG A 45 15.49 8.93 -12.54
C ARG A 45 14.50 9.79 -13.33
N ASN A 46 14.01 10.89 -12.76
CA ASN A 46 13.16 11.85 -13.45
C ASN A 46 13.90 12.57 -14.58
N ASP A 47 15.12 13.05 -14.33
CA ASP A 47 15.95 13.78 -15.29
C ASP A 47 16.47 12.90 -16.43
N ALA A 48 16.42 11.57 -16.26
CA ALA A 48 16.74 10.62 -17.33
C ALA A 48 15.61 10.49 -18.38
N LEU A 49 14.43 11.03 -18.09
CA LEU A 49 13.29 11.03 -18.99
C LEU A 49 13.20 12.35 -19.77
N PRO A 50 12.59 12.33 -20.97
CA PRO A 50 12.16 13.58 -21.61
C PRO A 50 11.24 14.37 -20.68
N GLU A 51 11.29 15.71 -20.75
CA GLU A 51 10.49 16.60 -19.88
C GLU A 51 8.98 16.27 -19.92
N ALA A 52 8.45 15.90 -21.09
CA ALA A 52 7.06 15.52 -21.27
C ALA A 52 6.67 14.20 -20.57
N ASP A 53 7.65 13.37 -20.23
CA ASP A 53 7.49 12.07 -19.58
C ASP A 53 7.93 12.10 -18.10
N GLY A 54 8.30 13.28 -17.59
CA GLY A 54 8.70 13.46 -16.20
C GLY A 54 7.58 13.08 -15.22
N PHE A 55 7.93 12.39 -14.14
CA PHE A 55 6.98 11.92 -13.13
C PHE A 55 6.96 12.78 -11.86
N LEU A 56 7.89 13.72 -11.72
CA LEU A 56 7.92 14.70 -10.63
C LEU A 56 7.31 16.04 -11.09
N SER A 57 6.48 16.63 -10.25
CA SER A 57 5.95 18.00 -10.47
C SER A 57 6.99 19.07 -10.13
N VAL A 58 7.84 18.79 -9.14
CA VAL A 58 9.00 19.59 -8.75
C VAL A 58 10.14 18.66 -8.32
N PRO A 59 11.41 19.10 -8.40
CA PRO A 59 12.51 18.32 -7.85
C PRO A 59 12.26 17.94 -6.38
N ALA A 60 12.57 16.70 -6.02
CA ALA A 60 12.43 16.22 -4.65
C ALA A 60 13.61 16.69 -3.77
N GLY A 61 13.35 16.91 -2.48
CA GLY A 61 14.36 17.25 -1.47
C GLY A 61 14.90 18.68 -1.59
N GLY A 62 15.93 18.99 -0.78
CA GLY A 62 16.52 20.32 -0.69
C GLY A 62 15.74 21.31 0.18
N ASP A 63 14.66 20.85 0.81
CA ASP A 63 13.89 21.59 1.80
C ASP A 63 14.46 21.38 3.21
N GLU A 64 14.27 22.36 4.10
CA GLU A 64 14.53 22.22 5.53
C GLU A 64 13.39 21.40 6.20
N ALA A 65 13.26 20.13 5.79
CA ALA A 65 12.24 19.18 6.22
C ALA A 65 12.83 18.01 7.04
N GLY A 66 14.04 18.16 7.55
CA GLY A 66 14.66 17.18 8.45
C GLY A 66 14.75 15.77 7.86
N ALA A 67 14.14 14.83 8.55
CA ALA A 67 14.08 13.43 8.17
C ALA A 67 12.84 13.06 7.34
N ALA A 68 12.01 14.03 6.93
CA ALA A 68 10.88 13.81 6.02
C ALA A 68 11.27 14.14 4.56
N LEU A 69 10.69 13.42 3.60
CA LEU A 69 10.82 13.74 2.18
C LEU A 69 9.44 13.96 1.55
N TYR A 70 9.20 15.17 1.05
CA TYR A 70 8.00 15.48 0.27
C TYR A 70 8.25 15.18 -1.20
N VAL A 71 7.29 14.51 -1.84
CA VAL A 71 7.37 14.12 -3.26
C VAL A 71 6.04 14.49 -3.91
N ALA A 72 6.10 15.43 -4.85
CA ALA A 72 4.94 15.88 -5.60
C ALA A 72 4.99 15.34 -7.03
N ALA A 73 3.89 14.77 -7.51
CA ALA A 73 3.79 14.11 -8.81
C ALA A 73 2.51 14.49 -9.56
N PRO A 74 2.53 14.50 -10.91
CA PRO A 74 1.31 14.56 -11.69
C PRO A 74 0.37 13.39 -11.36
N TYR A 75 -0.94 13.61 -11.46
CA TYR A 75 -1.94 12.60 -11.11
C TYR A 75 -1.82 11.30 -11.93
N ASP A 76 -1.47 11.39 -13.20
CA ASP A 76 -1.26 10.24 -14.09
C ASP A 76 0.02 9.45 -13.75
N ALA A 77 0.94 10.02 -12.97
CA ALA A 77 2.18 9.37 -12.55
C ALA A 77 2.10 8.69 -11.16
N ILE A 78 0.98 8.82 -10.42
CA ILE A 78 0.84 8.36 -9.03
C ILE A 78 1.29 6.91 -8.84
N GLY A 79 0.80 5.99 -9.68
CA GLY A 79 1.13 4.57 -9.56
C GLY A 79 2.62 4.30 -9.75
N HIS A 80 3.23 4.97 -10.71
CA HIS A 80 4.67 4.88 -10.96
C HIS A 80 5.49 5.43 -9.78
N VAL A 81 5.16 6.65 -9.34
CA VAL A 81 5.86 7.31 -8.24
C VAL A 81 5.73 6.51 -6.95
N ARG A 82 4.52 6.06 -6.59
CA ARG A 82 4.31 5.23 -5.39
C ARG A 82 5.14 3.95 -5.41
N SER A 83 5.18 3.24 -6.54
CA SER A 83 6.01 2.04 -6.70
C SER A 83 7.50 2.34 -6.50
N LEU A 84 7.98 3.42 -7.11
CA LEU A 84 9.36 3.88 -6.96
C LEU A 84 9.69 4.28 -5.51
N LEU A 85 8.75 4.94 -4.83
CA LEU A 85 8.91 5.30 -3.42
C LEU A 85 9.02 4.06 -2.54
N PHE A 86 8.25 3.00 -2.78
CA PHE A 86 8.45 1.75 -2.04
C PHE A 86 9.82 1.12 -2.31
N GLU A 87 10.28 1.11 -3.57
CA GLU A 87 11.60 0.58 -3.95
C GLU A 87 12.73 1.30 -3.18
N LEU A 88 12.63 2.62 -3.06
CA LEU A 88 13.66 3.45 -2.45
C LEU A 88 13.52 3.52 -0.92
N ALA A 89 12.32 3.71 -0.40
CA ALA A 89 12.08 4.01 1.01
C ALA A 89 12.06 2.75 1.89
N THR A 90 11.39 1.69 1.43
CA THR A 90 11.15 0.50 2.27
C THR A 90 12.43 -0.17 2.76
N PRO A 91 13.48 -0.36 1.92
CA PRO A 91 14.76 -0.94 2.39
C PRO A 91 15.56 -0.03 3.34
N ARG A 92 15.13 1.23 3.50
CA ARG A 92 15.79 2.25 4.33
C ARG A 92 15.01 2.55 5.62
N ASP A 93 14.04 1.70 5.97
CA ASP A 93 13.16 1.87 7.13
C ASP A 93 12.36 3.18 7.08
N TYR A 94 11.82 3.50 5.91
CA TYR A 94 10.89 4.61 5.72
C TYR A 94 9.48 4.10 5.38
N ALA A 95 8.47 4.68 6.02
CA ALA A 95 7.06 4.54 5.70
C ALA A 95 6.65 5.57 4.63
N LEU A 96 5.62 5.22 3.88
CA LEU A 96 4.98 6.13 2.92
C LEU A 96 3.68 6.65 3.51
N TYR A 97 3.55 7.95 3.65
CA TYR A 97 2.30 8.62 3.95
C TYR A 97 1.66 9.17 2.67
N ASP A 98 0.38 8.85 2.47
CA ASP A 98 -0.45 9.33 1.38
C ASP A 98 -1.55 10.25 1.95
N PRO A 99 -1.36 11.57 1.93
CA PRO A 99 -2.29 12.53 2.53
C PRO A 99 -3.65 12.61 1.83
N GLN A 100 -3.75 12.22 0.55
CA GLN A 100 -5.02 12.22 -0.17
C GLN A 100 -5.90 11.03 0.22
N LEU A 101 -5.29 9.92 0.64
CA LEU A 101 -6.00 8.74 1.17
C LEU A 101 -6.05 8.69 2.69
N ASP A 102 -5.32 9.58 3.38
CA ASP A 102 -5.11 9.56 4.84
C ASP A 102 -4.48 8.23 5.32
N TRP A 103 -3.54 7.70 4.52
CA TRP A 103 -2.94 6.39 4.75
C TRP A 103 -1.47 6.47 5.14
N LEU A 104 -1.13 5.93 6.31
CA LEU A 104 0.25 5.67 6.71
C LEU A 104 0.61 4.21 6.39
N ILE A 105 1.34 4.03 5.30
CA ILE A 105 1.77 2.74 4.76
C ILE A 105 3.13 2.40 5.38
N ASP A 106 3.06 1.84 6.58
CA ASP A 106 4.20 1.45 7.41
C ASP A 106 4.64 0.02 7.06
N PRO A 107 5.92 -0.23 6.70
CA PRO A 107 6.42 -1.55 6.37
C PRO A 107 6.72 -2.45 7.59
N THR A 108 6.48 -1.99 8.82
CA THR A 108 6.71 -2.79 10.03
C THR A 108 5.88 -4.07 10.01
N GLY A 109 6.55 -5.23 10.08
CA GLY A 109 5.90 -6.54 10.05
C GLY A 109 5.39 -6.95 8.67
N ARG A 110 5.91 -6.35 7.59
CA ARG A 110 5.50 -6.67 6.22
C ARG A 110 5.80 -8.11 5.82
N VAL A 111 4.93 -8.64 4.98
CA VAL A 111 5.17 -9.81 4.13
C VAL A 111 5.24 -9.32 2.69
N ASP A 112 6.31 -9.66 1.99
CA ASP A 112 6.47 -9.32 0.57
C ASP A 112 5.53 -10.20 -0.27
N VAL A 113 4.48 -9.57 -0.80
CA VAL A 113 3.43 -10.13 -1.66
C VAL A 113 2.90 -9.02 -2.55
N THR A 114 2.38 -9.35 -3.73
CA THR A 114 1.72 -8.36 -4.57
C THR A 114 0.31 -8.11 -4.01
N VAL A 115 -0.01 -6.87 -3.68
CA VAL A 115 -1.35 -6.47 -3.26
C VAL A 115 -1.94 -5.54 -4.32
N THR A 116 -3.10 -5.89 -4.86
CA THR A 116 -3.86 -5.03 -5.77
C THR A 116 -5.08 -4.48 -5.03
N HIS A 117 -5.10 -3.18 -4.79
CA HIS A 117 -6.24 -2.47 -4.21
C HIS A 117 -7.03 -1.77 -5.32
N GLY A 118 -8.30 -2.11 -5.50
CA GLY A 118 -9.10 -1.62 -6.64
C GLY A 118 -9.21 -0.10 -6.75
N GLY A 119 -9.18 0.61 -5.62
CA GLY A 119 -9.20 2.07 -5.57
C GLY A 119 -7.82 2.76 -5.58
N ALA A 120 -6.72 2.03 -5.38
CA ALA A 120 -5.41 2.64 -5.09
C ALA A 120 -4.24 2.02 -5.89
N GLY A 121 -4.45 0.97 -6.66
CA GLY A 121 -3.41 0.33 -7.45
C GLY A 121 -2.62 -0.72 -6.67
N GLU A 122 -1.37 -0.92 -7.05
CA GLU A 122 -0.53 -2.02 -6.56
C GLU A 122 0.41 -1.61 -5.42
N PHE A 123 0.62 -2.54 -4.49
CA PHE A 123 1.54 -2.41 -3.35
C PHE A 123 2.44 -3.66 -3.27
N PRO A 124 3.72 -3.50 -2.90
CA PRO A 124 4.69 -4.61 -2.94
C PRO A 124 4.71 -5.47 -1.67
N TYR A 125 3.86 -5.16 -0.70
CA TYR A 125 3.74 -5.92 0.54
C TYR A 125 2.38 -5.69 1.21
N LEU A 126 2.07 -6.54 2.18
CA LEU A 126 0.98 -6.34 3.12
C LEU A 126 1.50 -6.40 4.55
N THR A 127 0.91 -5.61 5.43
CA THR A 127 1.02 -5.77 6.89
C THR A 127 -0.36 -6.06 7.46
N GLU A 128 -0.42 -6.66 8.65
CA GLU A 128 -1.68 -6.88 9.38
C GLU A 128 -2.48 -5.56 9.53
N LYS A 129 -1.78 -4.49 9.90
CA LYS A 129 -2.38 -3.16 10.06
C LYS A 129 -3.01 -2.66 8.77
N LEU A 130 -2.33 -2.83 7.64
CA LEU A 130 -2.86 -2.41 6.33
C LEU A 130 -4.05 -3.27 5.90
N ALA A 131 -4.02 -4.58 6.15
CA ALA A 131 -5.17 -5.44 5.89
C ALA A 131 -6.41 -4.97 6.68
N HIS A 132 -6.25 -4.69 7.98
CA HIS A 132 -7.32 -4.20 8.83
C HIS A 132 -7.77 -2.76 8.53
N GLN A 133 -6.91 -1.95 7.92
CA GLN A 133 -7.26 -0.59 7.48
C GLN A 133 -8.00 -0.61 6.14
N TRP A 134 -7.52 -1.36 5.15
CA TRP A 134 -7.99 -1.26 3.78
C TRP A 134 -9.28 -2.04 3.53
N ILE A 135 -9.41 -3.25 4.08
CA ILE A 135 -10.51 -4.15 3.73
C ILE A 135 -11.88 -3.64 4.21
N PRO A 136 -12.05 -3.16 5.45
CA PRO A 136 -13.34 -2.63 5.90
C PRO A 136 -13.79 -1.38 5.12
N GLU A 137 -12.82 -0.61 4.61
CA GLU A 137 -13.04 0.67 3.92
C GLU A 137 -13.17 0.50 2.38
N LEU A 138 -13.16 -0.72 1.85
CA LEU A 138 -13.39 -0.97 0.43
C LEU A 138 -14.73 -0.37 -0.01
N ALA A 139 -14.71 0.39 -1.10
CA ALA A 139 -15.88 1.11 -1.61
C ALA A 139 -15.87 1.22 -3.13
N GLU A 140 -17.04 1.52 -3.69
CA GLU A 140 -17.23 1.83 -5.11
C GLU A 140 -16.27 2.93 -5.59
N PRO A 141 -15.79 2.89 -6.84
CA PRO A 141 -16.23 2.01 -7.94
C PRO A 141 -15.54 0.64 -8.00
N ASN A 142 -14.50 0.43 -7.19
CA ASN A 142 -13.65 -0.77 -7.28
C ASN A 142 -13.45 -1.38 -5.88
N PRO A 143 -14.49 -1.97 -5.28
CA PRO A 143 -14.49 -2.38 -3.88
C PRO A 143 -13.79 -3.74 -3.67
N TYR A 144 -12.57 -3.91 -4.19
CA TYR A 144 -11.83 -5.16 -4.10
C TYR A 144 -10.39 -4.99 -3.63
N LEU A 145 -9.87 -6.08 -3.04
CA LEU A 145 -8.46 -6.24 -2.70
C LEU A 145 -8.02 -7.66 -3.04
N ILE A 146 -6.88 -7.79 -3.70
CA ILE A 146 -6.26 -9.07 -4.07
C ILE A 146 -4.87 -9.13 -3.42
N VAL A 147 -4.53 -10.26 -2.80
CA VAL A 147 -3.18 -10.58 -2.36
C VAL A 147 -2.71 -11.79 -3.14
N GLU A 148 -1.63 -11.62 -3.91
CA GLU A 148 -1.06 -12.63 -4.79
C GLU A 148 0.37 -12.98 -4.37
N ARG A 149 0.66 -14.29 -4.30
CA ARG A 149 2.02 -14.82 -4.04
C ARG A 149 2.72 -15.26 -5.31
N SER A 150 1.96 -15.76 -6.28
CA SER A 150 2.43 -16.18 -7.60
C SER A 150 1.24 -16.35 -8.53
N ASP A 151 1.51 -16.61 -9.81
CA ASP A 151 0.46 -16.89 -10.78
C ASP A 151 -0.51 -17.96 -10.28
N HIS A 152 -1.80 -17.64 -10.35
CA HIS A 152 -2.92 -18.46 -9.87
C HIS A 152 -2.89 -18.83 -8.37
N VAL A 153 -2.09 -18.16 -7.55
CA VAL A 153 -2.04 -18.36 -6.09
C VAL A 153 -2.32 -17.02 -5.39
N TYR A 154 -3.60 -16.79 -5.10
CA TYR A 154 -4.09 -15.55 -4.50
C TYR A 154 -5.20 -15.80 -3.48
N ILE A 155 -5.41 -14.81 -2.62
CA ILE A 155 -6.66 -14.61 -1.89
C ILE A 155 -7.19 -13.22 -2.24
N GLN A 156 -8.49 -13.10 -2.45
CA GLN A 156 -9.11 -11.83 -2.82
C GLN A 156 -10.42 -11.64 -2.10
N THR A 157 -10.82 -10.39 -1.96
CA THR A 157 -12.16 -10.03 -1.54
C THR A 157 -12.76 -8.96 -2.43
N TYR A 158 -14.07 -9.05 -2.59
CA TYR A 158 -14.92 -8.02 -3.18
C TYR A 158 -16.01 -7.68 -2.15
N ARG A 159 -16.24 -6.39 -1.89
CA ARG A 159 -17.37 -5.94 -1.06
C ARG A 159 -18.57 -5.72 -1.97
N ASP A 160 -19.50 -6.66 -1.91
CA ASP A 160 -20.73 -6.67 -2.72
C ASP A 160 -21.69 -5.54 -2.33
N GLU A 161 -21.94 -5.41 -1.03
CA GLU A 161 -22.83 -4.42 -0.43
C GLU A 161 -22.29 -3.99 0.94
N PRO A 162 -22.81 -2.92 1.57
CA PRO A 162 -22.40 -2.56 2.92
C PRO A 162 -22.57 -3.72 3.92
N GLY A 163 -21.44 -4.28 4.37
CA GLY A 163 -21.44 -5.40 5.32
C GLY A 163 -21.56 -6.78 4.68
N LEU A 164 -21.41 -6.91 3.36
CA LEU A 164 -21.32 -8.21 2.68
C LEU A 164 -20.06 -8.27 1.83
N PHE A 165 -19.24 -9.27 2.08
CA PHE A 165 -17.98 -9.51 1.40
C PHE A 165 -17.96 -10.92 0.82
N THR A 166 -17.62 -11.01 -0.45
CA THR A 166 -17.19 -12.27 -1.06
C THR A 166 -15.69 -12.40 -0.83
N LEU A 167 -15.28 -13.49 -0.18
CA LEU A 167 -13.87 -13.87 0.00
C LEU A 167 -13.61 -15.10 -0.87
N GLU A 168 -12.56 -15.04 -1.68
CA GLU A 168 -12.17 -16.13 -2.55
C GLU A 168 -10.67 -16.40 -2.43
N TYR A 169 -10.26 -17.65 -2.62
CA TYR A 169 -8.85 -17.97 -2.84
C TYR A 169 -8.65 -18.95 -3.97
N ARG A 170 -7.47 -18.89 -4.57
CA ARG A 170 -7.00 -19.81 -5.58
C ARG A 170 -5.65 -20.39 -5.20
N ASP A 171 -5.48 -21.69 -5.48
CA ASP A 171 -4.26 -22.44 -5.16
C ASP A 171 -3.76 -23.19 -6.41
N GLY A 172 -3.23 -22.46 -7.39
CA GLY A 172 -2.45 -22.97 -8.52
C GLY A 172 -3.24 -23.49 -9.74
N GLY A 173 -4.56 -23.72 -9.64
CA GLY A 173 -5.38 -24.27 -10.74
C GLY A 173 -6.83 -23.75 -10.72
N PRO A 174 -7.56 -23.79 -11.85
CA PRO A 174 -8.96 -23.35 -11.90
C PRO A 174 -9.92 -24.27 -11.12
N ASP A 175 -9.55 -25.53 -10.94
CA ASP A 175 -10.24 -26.53 -10.10
C ASP A 175 -10.00 -26.33 -8.60
N ARG A 176 -9.10 -25.40 -8.24
CA ARG A 176 -8.71 -25.06 -6.87
C ARG A 176 -9.05 -23.60 -6.56
N HIS A 177 -10.25 -23.18 -6.96
CA HIS A 177 -10.82 -21.87 -6.69
C HIS A 177 -12.08 -22.01 -5.84
N PHE A 178 -12.06 -21.35 -4.69
CA PHE A 178 -13.08 -21.46 -3.67
C PHE A 178 -13.55 -20.08 -3.23
N GLY A 179 -14.83 -19.98 -2.88
CA GLY A 179 -15.48 -18.75 -2.43
C GLY A 179 -16.33 -18.99 -1.18
N VAL A 180 -16.52 -17.92 -0.41
CA VAL A 180 -17.42 -17.88 0.75
C VAL A 180 -17.89 -16.44 0.96
N GLN A 181 -19.12 -16.27 1.44
CA GLN A 181 -19.64 -14.96 1.84
C GLN A 181 -19.44 -14.72 3.34
N LEU A 182 -19.04 -13.51 3.70
CA LEU A 182 -18.79 -13.07 5.07
C LEU A 182 -19.44 -11.70 5.30
N GLU A 183 -19.96 -11.48 6.51
CA GLU A 183 -20.68 -10.26 6.86
C GLU A 183 -19.85 -9.25 7.68
N ASP A 184 -18.57 -9.56 7.93
CA ASP A 184 -17.67 -8.75 8.75
C ASP A 184 -16.34 -8.50 8.02
N GLY A 185 -16.10 -7.26 7.62
CA GLY A 185 -14.86 -6.83 6.97
C GLY A 185 -13.62 -7.02 7.87
N THR A 186 -13.79 -6.97 9.19
CA THR A 186 -12.69 -7.24 10.14
C THR A 186 -12.31 -8.72 10.10
N GLN A 187 -13.30 -9.61 10.01
CA GLN A 187 -13.07 -11.04 9.83
C GLN A 187 -12.39 -11.32 8.48
N VAL A 188 -12.82 -10.67 7.40
CA VAL A 188 -12.19 -10.79 6.09
C VAL A 188 -10.72 -10.35 6.15
N ALA A 189 -10.43 -9.22 6.79
CA ALA A 189 -9.06 -8.73 6.99
C ALA A 189 -8.17 -9.74 7.72
N ALA A 190 -8.68 -10.32 8.82
CA ALA A 190 -7.95 -11.32 9.58
C ALA A 190 -7.67 -12.59 8.76
N LEU A 191 -8.62 -13.04 7.93
CA LEU A 191 -8.47 -14.22 7.08
C LEU A 191 -7.49 -13.99 5.92
N ILE A 192 -7.53 -12.81 5.30
CA ILE A 192 -6.55 -12.42 4.27
C ILE A 192 -5.15 -12.32 4.89
N TRP A 193 -5.03 -11.77 6.09
CA TRP A 193 -3.75 -11.73 6.79
C TRP A 193 -3.23 -13.14 7.13
N ASP A 194 -4.08 -14.03 7.66
CA ASP A 194 -3.72 -15.43 7.94
C ASP A 194 -3.16 -16.12 6.69
N TRP A 195 -3.89 -15.99 5.57
CA TRP A 195 -3.45 -16.52 4.28
C TRP A 195 -2.07 -15.94 3.88
N THR A 196 -1.88 -14.64 4.10
CA THR A 196 -0.65 -13.92 3.78
C THR A 196 0.54 -14.38 4.60
N VAL A 197 0.36 -14.72 5.87
CA VAL A 197 1.44 -15.29 6.71
C VAL A 197 1.54 -16.82 6.59
N GLY A 198 0.60 -17.46 5.91
CA GLY A 198 0.56 -18.91 5.69
C GLY A 198 -0.11 -19.70 6.82
N ASP A 199 -0.82 -19.02 7.72
CA ASP A 199 -1.70 -19.68 8.69
C ASP A 199 -3.01 -20.07 7.99
N ARG A 200 -3.31 -21.37 7.97
CA ARG A 200 -4.53 -21.89 7.36
C ARG A 200 -5.60 -22.30 8.36
N SER A 201 -5.33 -22.20 9.66
CA SER A 201 -6.19 -22.76 10.72
C SER A 201 -7.63 -22.24 10.67
N ARG A 202 -7.83 -20.92 10.49
CA ARG A 202 -9.15 -20.31 10.38
C ARG A 202 -9.77 -20.47 8.99
N LEU A 203 -8.95 -20.42 7.94
CA LEU A 203 -9.40 -20.62 6.56
C LEU A 203 -9.98 -22.02 6.37
N ASP A 204 -9.28 -23.05 6.84
CA ASP A 204 -9.69 -24.44 6.66
C ASP A 204 -10.95 -24.81 7.48
N ALA A 205 -11.37 -23.94 8.40
CA ALA A 205 -12.61 -24.09 9.18
C ALA A 205 -13.85 -23.51 8.48
N LEU A 206 -13.68 -22.75 7.39
CA LEU A 206 -14.80 -22.15 6.64
C LEU A 206 -15.46 -23.18 5.72
N ALA A 207 -16.77 -23.00 5.50
CA ALA A 207 -17.56 -23.79 4.56
C ALA A 207 -17.39 -23.26 3.13
N TRP A 208 -16.22 -23.51 2.55
CA TRP A 208 -15.89 -23.10 1.19
C TRP A 208 -16.76 -23.79 0.13
N GLU A 209 -17.15 -23.03 -0.89
CA GLU A 209 -17.82 -23.54 -2.08
C GLU A 209 -16.89 -23.41 -3.29
N ALA A 210 -16.95 -24.39 -4.21
CA ALA A 210 -16.19 -24.30 -5.45
C ALA A 210 -16.79 -23.19 -6.33
N VAL A 211 -15.94 -22.31 -6.84
CA VAL A 211 -16.36 -21.25 -7.78
C VAL A 211 -16.35 -21.84 -9.19
N SER A 212 -17.50 -21.82 -9.86
CA SER A 212 -17.63 -22.24 -11.26
C SER A 212 -17.82 -21.03 -12.17
N PHE A 213 -17.07 -20.99 -13.27
CA PHE A 213 -17.14 -19.97 -14.31
C PHE A 213 -18.01 -20.41 -15.50
#